data_AF-A0A9P0DUV6-F1
#
_entry.id   AF-A0A9P0DUV6-F1
#
_cell.length_a   1.000
_cell.length_b   1.000
_cell.length_c   1.000
_cell.angle_alpha   90.00
_cell.angle_beta   90.00
_cell.angle_gamma   90.00
#
_symmetry.space_group_name_H-M   'P 1'
#
loop_
_entity.id
_entity.type
_entity.pdbx_description
1 polymer ?
#
loop_
_entity_poly.entity_id
_entity_poly.type
_entity_poly.pdbx_seq_one_letter_code
_entity_poly.pdbx_strand_id
1 'polypeptide(L)'
;MNIVRNNLAGNEDSERSYCMKAKRLLYKRVHILQWLPRYTRNDVLADFISGLTVGLTMMPQSIAYAGLAGVDPQYGLYTAFIGSFTYIFFGTIREHLLPRIKTKNKVMQKIIKFMVMSKNAITVLLASLVAAYLHYNGGAPFKLTGKVPQGLPDFTFPALTTKFGNETVGYEEMVSSLSSGVIVVPVVAVLANVAIAKAYSQDVVVDASQEMISLGLCNIFGSFVQALPSCGAFTRSAVASSSDVRTPLQGLYSGRLCYF
;
A
#
# COMPACT_ATOMS: atom_id res chain seq x y z
N MET A 1 30.14 -28.56 -42.71
CA MET A 1 28.91 -28.91 -41.96
C MET A 1 29.09 -28.90 -40.44
N ASN A 2 30.25 -29.28 -39.90
CA ASN A 2 30.50 -29.32 -38.45
C ASN A 2 30.67 -27.95 -37.77
N ILE A 3 31.17 -26.93 -38.47
CA ILE A 3 31.39 -25.58 -37.92
C ILE A 3 30.06 -24.87 -37.64
N VAL A 4 29.06 -25.03 -38.53
CA VAL A 4 27.72 -24.44 -38.35
C VAL A 4 26.97 -25.11 -37.20
N ARG A 5 27.09 -26.44 -37.03
CA ARG A 5 26.49 -27.18 -35.90
C ARG A 5 27.08 -26.77 -34.56
N ASN A 6 28.40 -26.56 -34.45
CA ASN A 6 29.02 -26.11 -33.21
C ASN A 6 28.63 -24.67 -32.82
N ASN A 7 28.42 -23.78 -33.81
CA ASN A 7 27.94 -22.43 -33.55
C ASN A 7 26.46 -22.39 -33.10
N LEU A 8 25.62 -23.27 -33.63
CA LEU A 8 24.22 -23.39 -33.19
C LEU A 8 24.11 -23.93 -31.75
N ALA A 9 24.89 -24.96 -31.41
CA ALA A 9 24.93 -25.53 -30.06
C ALA A 9 25.44 -24.52 -29.00
N GLY A 10 26.48 -23.74 -29.33
CA GLY A 10 27.00 -22.69 -28.44
C GLY A 10 26.00 -21.54 -28.21
N ASN A 11 25.15 -21.24 -29.19
CA ASN A 11 24.12 -20.22 -29.06
C ASN A 11 22.93 -20.70 -28.21
N GLU A 12 22.51 -21.97 -28.38
CA GLU A 12 21.44 -22.59 -27.57
C GLU A 12 21.81 -22.72 -26.08
N ASP A 13 23.07 -23.06 -25.76
CA ASP A 13 23.55 -23.15 -24.38
C ASP A 13 23.67 -21.76 -23.72
N SER A 14 24.07 -20.74 -24.50
CA SER A 14 24.10 -19.35 -24.06
C SER A 14 22.68 -18.81 -23.80
N GLU A 15 21.75 -19.02 -24.74
CA GLU A 15 20.33 -18.67 -24.60
C GLU A 15 19.66 -19.35 -23.39
N ARG A 16 19.93 -20.65 -23.16
CA ARG A 16 19.46 -21.35 -21.95
C ARG A 16 20.04 -20.73 -20.68
N SER A 17 21.31 -20.31 -20.68
CA SER A 17 21.90 -19.62 -19.54
C SER A 17 21.27 -18.25 -19.29
N TYR A 18 20.96 -17.46 -20.35
CA TYR A 18 20.25 -16.19 -20.21
C TYR A 18 18.83 -16.39 -19.70
N CYS A 19 18.09 -17.36 -20.24
CA CYS A 19 16.74 -17.66 -19.83
C CYS A 19 16.68 -18.15 -18.37
N MET A 20 17.66 -18.96 -17.93
CA MET A 20 17.78 -19.38 -16.52
C MET A 20 18.13 -18.23 -15.59
N LYS A 21 19.04 -17.34 -15.99
CA LYS A 21 19.36 -16.12 -15.23
C LYS A 21 18.14 -15.18 -15.15
N ALA A 22 17.45 -14.94 -16.27
CA ALA A 22 16.24 -14.13 -16.34
C ALA A 22 15.12 -14.71 -15.49
N LYS A 23 14.87 -16.02 -15.56
CA LYS A 23 13.88 -16.71 -14.72
C LYS A 23 14.21 -16.60 -13.23
N ARG A 24 15.49 -16.71 -12.86
CA ARG A 24 15.95 -16.57 -11.48
C ARG A 24 15.85 -15.11 -10.98
N LEU A 25 16.11 -14.14 -11.84
CA LEU A 25 15.94 -12.72 -11.56
C LEU A 25 14.45 -12.35 -11.41
N LEU A 26 13.58 -12.86 -12.29
CA LEU A 26 12.14 -12.71 -12.19
C LEU A 26 11.59 -13.33 -10.90
N TYR A 27 12.02 -14.56 -10.57
CA TYR A 27 11.61 -15.24 -9.33
C TYR A 27 12.08 -14.49 -8.07
N LYS A 28 13.22 -13.78 -8.13
CA LYS A 28 13.68 -12.92 -7.04
C LYS A 28 12.92 -11.59 -6.93
N ARG A 29 12.49 -11.00 -8.06
CA ARG A 29 11.80 -9.70 -8.07
C ARG A 29 10.30 -9.80 -7.82
N VAL A 30 9.67 -10.90 -8.25
CA VAL A 30 8.23 -11.14 -8.14
C VAL A 30 7.96 -12.06 -6.96
N HIS A 31 7.87 -11.47 -5.77
CA HIS A 31 7.80 -12.20 -4.50
C HIS A 31 6.54 -13.07 -4.37
N ILE A 32 5.45 -12.74 -5.07
CA ILE A 32 4.24 -13.56 -5.12
C ILE A 32 4.51 -15.02 -5.51
N LEU A 33 5.46 -15.28 -6.40
CA LEU A 33 5.80 -16.64 -6.83
C LEU A 33 6.46 -17.47 -5.71
N GLN A 34 7.02 -16.82 -4.68
CA GLN A 34 7.71 -17.50 -3.59
C GLN A 34 6.76 -17.87 -2.44
N TRP A 35 5.80 -17.00 -2.11
CA TRP A 35 4.90 -17.22 -0.97
C TRP A 35 3.60 -17.91 -1.36
N LEU A 36 3.07 -17.67 -2.57
CA LEU A 36 1.80 -18.24 -3.02
C LEU A 36 1.76 -19.78 -2.98
N PRO A 37 2.81 -20.53 -3.37
CA PRO A 37 2.79 -22.00 -3.31
C PRO A 37 2.80 -22.57 -1.89
N ARG A 38 3.16 -21.77 -0.87
CA ARG A 38 3.25 -22.19 0.54
C ARG A 38 2.03 -21.73 1.35
N TYR A 39 1.01 -21.20 0.68
CA TYR A 39 -0.14 -20.58 1.32
C TYR A 39 -1.09 -21.62 1.92
N THR A 40 -1.39 -21.51 3.21
CA THR A 40 -2.25 -22.46 3.93
C THR A 40 -3.59 -21.85 4.36
N ARG A 41 -4.57 -22.69 4.73
CA ARG A 41 -5.90 -22.22 5.21
C ARG A 41 -5.83 -21.37 6.48
N ASN A 42 -4.83 -21.60 7.33
CA ASN A 42 -4.64 -20.77 8.52
C ASN A 42 -4.16 -19.37 8.17
N ASP A 43 -3.43 -19.24 7.05
CA ASP A 43 -2.96 -17.95 6.56
C ASP A 43 -4.10 -17.15 5.94
N VAL A 44 -5.07 -17.81 5.30
CA VAL A 44 -6.33 -17.19 4.82
C VAL A 44 -7.07 -16.49 5.96
N LEU A 45 -7.29 -17.20 7.07
CA LEU A 45 -8.03 -16.64 8.20
C LEU A 45 -7.27 -15.50 8.87
N ALA A 46 -5.94 -15.65 9.03
CA ALA A 46 -5.09 -14.61 9.61
C ALA A 46 -5.07 -13.35 8.71
N ASP A 47 -4.87 -13.51 7.40
CA ASP A 47 -4.82 -12.40 6.45
C ASP A 47 -6.21 -11.75 6.26
N PHE A 48 -7.31 -12.49 6.40
CA PHE A 48 -8.67 -11.93 6.38
C PHE A 48 -8.92 -11.02 7.59
N ILE A 49 -8.63 -11.50 8.80
CA ILE A 49 -8.81 -10.71 10.03
C ILE A 49 -7.90 -9.48 10.00
N SER A 50 -6.65 -9.66 9.56
CA SER A 50 -5.71 -8.54 9.42
C SER A 50 -6.18 -7.54 8.37
N GLY A 51 -6.56 -8.00 7.18
CA GLY A 51 -7.03 -7.15 6.11
C GLY A 51 -8.29 -6.37 6.48
N LEU A 52 -9.21 -6.98 7.25
CA LEU A 52 -10.37 -6.28 7.79
C LEU A 52 -9.97 -5.15 8.74
N THR A 53 -9.07 -5.43 9.67
CA THR A 53 -8.65 -4.47 10.69
C THR A 53 -7.82 -3.32 10.10
N VAL A 54 -6.92 -3.67 9.18
CA VAL A 54 -6.10 -2.72 8.42
C VAL A 54 -6.96 -1.85 7.51
N GLY A 55 -7.89 -2.45 6.76
CA GLY A 55 -8.82 -1.72 5.89
C GLY A 55 -9.66 -0.70 6.67
N LEU A 56 -10.24 -1.11 7.80
CA LEU A 56 -11.01 -0.23 8.69
C LEU A 56 -10.20 0.96 9.22
N THR A 57 -8.89 0.78 9.42
CA THR A 57 -7.99 1.86 9.83
C THR A 57 -7.59 2.76 8.66
N MET A 58 -7.35 2.18 7.48
CA MET A 58 -6.86 2.90 6.31
C MET A 58 -7.93 3.78 5.66
N MET A 59 -9.19 3.38 5.68
CA MET A 59 -10.29 4.17 5.09
C MET A 59 -10.35 5.62 5.62
N PRO A 60 -10.52 5.87 6.93
CA PRO A 60 -10.59 7.23 7.47
C PRO A 60 -9.26 7.99 7.31
N GLN A 61 -8.12 7.31 7.47
CA GLN A 61 -6.80 7.93 7.32
C GLN A 61 -6.57 8.42 5.89
N SER A 62 -6.97 7.63 4.88
CA SER A 62 -6.76 7.97 3.47
C SER A 62 -7.68 9.13 3.04
N ILE A 63 -8.92 9.14 3.52
CA ILE A 63 -9.86 10.25 3.33
C ILE A 63 -9.29 11.55 3.93
N ALA A 64 -8.72 11.47 5.14
CA ALA A 64 -8.10 12.62 5.78
C ALA A 64 -6.88 13.15 5.00
N TYR A 65 -6.04 12.26 4.45
CA TYR A 65 -4.89 12.66 3.63
C TYR A 65 -5.29 13.29 2.30
N ALA A 66 -6.36 12.82 1.66
CA ALA A 66 -6.92 13.50 0.49
C ALA A 66 -7.37 14.93 0.83
N GLY A 67 -8.07 15.09 1.96
CA GLY A 67 -8.46 16.41 2.47
C GLY A 67 -7.28 17.34 2.76
N LEU A 68 -6.17 16.81 3.33
CA LEU A 68 -4.94 17.58 3.55
C LEU A 68 -4.24 17.97 2.24
N ALA A 69 -4.31 17.13 1.22
CA ALA A 69 -3.81 17.43 -0.11
C ALA A 69 -4.72 18.38 -0.91
N GLY A 70 -5.88 18.77 -0.36
CA GLY A 70 -6.83 19.65 -1.02
C GLY A 70 -7.58 19.01 -2.19
N VAL A 71 -7.58 17.67 -2.28
CA VAL A 71 -8.26 16.90 -3.32
C VAL A 71 -9.48 16.18 -2.77
N ASP A 72 -10.34 15.68 -3.66
CA ASP A 72 -11.53 14.94 -3.25
C ASP A 72 -11.17 13.65 -2.48
N PRO A 73 -11.97 13.28 -1.47
CA PRO A 73 -11.74 12.09 -0.62
C PRO A 73 -11.51 10.78 -1.38
N GLN A 74 -12.13 10.64 -2.57
CA GLN A 74 -12.04 9.45 -3.42
C GLN A 74 -10.59 9.13 -3.82
N TYR A 75 -9.76 10.14 -4.08
CA TYR A 75 -8.37 9.93 -4.49
C TYR A 75 -7.55 9.28 -3.37
N GLY A 76 -7.88 9.58 -2.10
CA GLY A 76 -7.32 8.88 -0.95
C GLY A 76 -7.69 7.40 -0.94
N LEU A 77 -8.96 7.07 -1.18
CA LEU A 77 -9.43 5.69 -1.24
C LEU A 77 -8.82 4.90 -2.42
N TYR A 78 -8.66 5.53 -3.58
CA TYR A 78 -7.99 4.94 -4.74
C TYR A 78 -6.52 4.60 -4.44
N THR A 79 -5.84 5.50 -3.72
CA THR A 79 -4.48 5.28 -3.24
C THR A 79 -4.38 4.07 -2.32
N ALA A 80 -5.30 3.96 -1.36
CA ALA A 80 -5.35 2.81 -0.45
C ALA A 80 -5.61 1.49 -1.20
N PHE A 81 -6.51 1.51 -2.19
CA PHE A 81 -6.84 0.34 -3.01
C PHE A 81 -5.66 -0.13 -3.87
N ILE A 82 -5.13 0.74 -4.74
CA ILE A 82 -4.03 0.34 -5.64
C ILE A 82 -2.72 0.11 -4.90
N GLY A 83 -2.45 0.85 -3.83
CA GLY A 83 -1.30 0.59 -2.97
C GLY A 83 -1.36 -0.81 -2.36
N SER A 84 -2.53 -1.22 -1.86
CA SER A 84 -2.73 -2.57 -1.31
C SER A 84 -2.64 -3.65 -2.39
N PHE A 85 -3.22 -3.43 -3.56
CA PHE A 85 -3.23 -4.40 -4.66
C PHE A 85 -1.83 -4.61 -5.27
N THR A 86 -1.14 -3.53 -5.60
CA THR A 86 0.20 -3.59 -6.23
C THR A 86 1.23 -4.24 -5.30
N TYR A 87 1.12 -3.97 -4.00
CA TYR A 87 2.02 -4.52 -3.00
C TYR A 87 1.90 -6.05 -2.85
N ILE A 88 0.79 -6.68 -3.25
CA ILE A 88 0.65 -8.15 -3.26
C ILE A 88 1.68 -8.81 -4.18
N PHE A 89 1.98 -8.18 -5.32
CA PHE A 89 2.86 -8.75 -6.35
C PHE A 89 4.35 -8.58 -6.02
N PHE A 90 4.72 -7.39 -5.54
CA PHE A 90 6.11 -6.97 -5.40
C PHE A 90 6.59 -6.84 -3.95
N GLY A 91 5.65 -6.73 -2.99
CA GLY A 91 5.96 -6.53 -1.58
C GLY A 91 6.76 -7.69 -0.99
N THR A 92 7.80 -7.35 -0.24
CA THR A 92 8.69 -8.35 0.38
C THR A 92 8.33 -8.65 1.82
N ILE A 93 7.63 -7.72 2.49
CA ILE A 93 7.44 -7.80 3.93
C ILE A 93 6.43 -8.90 4.26
N ARG A 94 6.95 -9.99 4.85
CA ARG A 94 6.20 -10.78 5.83
C ARG A 94 6.22 -9.96 7.10
N GLU A 95 5.12 -9.26 7.38
CA GLU A 95 4.97 -8.45 8.60
C GLU A 95 4.85 -9.41 9.80
N HIS A 96 5.96 -10.05 10.17
CA HIS A 96 5.99 -10.92 11.35
C HIS A 96 5.93 -10.05 12.61
N LEU A 97 5.07 -10.52 13.51
CA LEU A 97 4.68 -9.95 14.80
C LEU A 97 5.82 -9.16 15.50
N LEU A 98 5.55 -7.88 15.80
CA LEU A 98 6.29 -7.08 16.78
C LEU A 98 6.59 -7.89 18.05
N PRO A 99 7.62 -7.52 18.84
CA PRO A 99 7.98 -8.28 20.02
C PRO A 99 6.77 -8.35 20.96
N ARG A 100 6.31 -9.57 21.23
CA ARG A 100 5.23 -9.84 22.19
C ARG A 100 5.52 -9.03 23.45
N ILE A 101 4.63 -8.11 23.83
CA ILE A 101 4.55 -7.69 25.24
C ILE A 101 4.29 -9.00 26.00
N LYS A 102 5.33 -9.61 26.59
CA LYS A 102 5.22 -10.88 27.31
C LYS A 102 4.54 -10.61 28.66
N THR A 103 3.26 -10.31 28.60
CA THR A 103 2.41 -10.31 29.78
C THR A 103 2.17 -11.76 30.17
N LYS A 104 2.35 -12.11 31.45
CA LYS A 104 2.06 -13.47 31.95
C LYS A 104 0.60 -13.91 31.67
N ASN A 105 -0.30 -12.94 31.52
CA ASN A 105 -1.74 -13.19 31.39
C ASN A 105 -2.21 -13.11 29.93
N LYS A 106 -2.52 -14.27 29.33
CA LYS A 106 -2.95 -14.40 27.92
C LYS A 106 -4.22 -13.61 27.60
N VAL A 107 -5.12 -13.47 28.58
CA VAL A 107 -6.37 -12.69 28.46
C VAL A 107 -6.06 -11.19 28.37
N MET A 108 -5.17 -10.69 29.23
CA MET A 108 -4.74 -9.28 29.21
C MET A 108 -4.03 -8.93 27.90
N GLN A 109 -3.24 -9.85 27.36
CA GLN A 109 -2.65 -9.72 26.03
C GLN A 109 -3.71 -9.57 24.93
N LYS A 110 -4.75 -10.41 24.92
CA LYS A 110 -5.86 -10.30 23.96
C LYS A 110 -6.61 -8.97 24.09
N ILE A 111 -6.89 -8.52 25.31
CA ILE A 111 -7.61 -7.27 25.57
C ILE A 111 -6.79 -6.05 25.13
N ILE A 112 -5.50 -6.00 25.46
CA ILE A 112 -4.62 -4.90 25.04
C ILE A 112 -4.51 -4.86 23.51
N LYS A 113 -4.36 -6.01 22.85
CA LYS A 113 -4.31 -6.12 21.38
C LYS A 113 -5.62 -5.60 20.76
N PHE A 114 -6.78 -6.01 21.30
CA PHE A 114 -8.08 -5.54 20.83
C PHE A 114 -8.29 -4.03 21.04
N MET A 115 -7.91 -3.50 22.20
CA MET A 115 -8.00 -2.06 22.50
C MET A 115 -7.10 -1.21 21.60
N VAL A 116 -5.85 -1.62 21.34
CA VAL A 116 -4.94 -0.86 20.47
C VAL A 116 -5.45 -0.84 19.02
N MET A 117 -6.05 -1.95 18.58
CA MET A 117 -6.53 -2.14 17.21
C MET A 117 -7.84 -1.43 16.90
N SER A 118 -8.72 -1.34 17.91
CA SER A 118 -10.06 -0.77 17.71
C SER A 118 -10.09 0.75 17.88
N LYS A 119 -9.05 1.38 18.46
CA LYS A 119 -9.04 2.83 18.74
C LYS A 119 -9.37 3.68 17.52
N ASN A 120 -8.71 3.45 16.39
CA ASN A 120 -8.94 4.25 15.17
C ASN A 120 -10.37 4.11 14.64
N ALA A 121 -10.89 2.88 14.59
CA ALA A 121 -12.26 2.63 14.13
C ALA A 121 -13.31 3.19 15.10
N ILE A 122 -13.12 3.04 16.42
CA ILE A 122 -14.01 3.55 17.45
C ILE A 122 -14.03 5.09 17.41
N THR A 123 -12.87 5.74 17.30
CA THR A 123 -12.79 7.21 17.19
C THR A 123 -13.60 7.71 16.00
N VAL A 124 -13.51 7.03 14.85
CA VAL A 124 -14.25 7.42 13.64
C VAL A 124 -15.76 7.20 13.81
N LEU A 125 -16.18 6.08 14.39
CA LEU A 125 -17.60 5.81 14.67
C LEU A 125 -18.18 6.85 15.64
N LEU A 126 -17.50 7.12 16.75
CA LEU A 126 -17.95 8.11 17.74
C LEU A 126 -17.97 9.52 17.16
N ALA A 127 -16.93 9.92 16.42
CA ALA A 127 -16.89 11.21 15.75
C ALA A 127 -18.02 11.35 14.72
N SER A 128 -18.33 10.28 13.99
CA SER A 128 -19.45 10.26 13.03
C SER A 128 -20.81 10.38 13.71
N LEU A 129 -21.00 9.73 14.86
CA LEU A 129 -22.23 9.85 15.65
C LEU A 129 -22.41 11.27 16.22
N VAL A 130 -21.34 11.85 16.78
CA VAL A 130 -21.35 13.24 17.26
C VAL A 130 -21.61 14.21 16.11
N ALA A 131 -20.99 13.99 14.95
CA ALA A 131 -21.22 14.79 13.76
C ALA A 131 -22.68 14.70 13.28
N ALA A 132 -23.28 13.50 13.26
CA ALA A 132 -24.68 13.31 12.89
C ALA A 132 -25.63 14.01 13.88
N TYR A 133 -25.36 13.91 15.18
CA TYR A 133 -26.15 14.58 16.21
C TYR A 133 -26.09 16.11 16.10
N LEU A 134 -24.90 16.68 15.90
CA LEU A 134 -24.70 18.12 15.71
C LEU A 134 -25.35 18.61 14.40
N HIS A 135 -25.21 17.84 13.32
CA HIS A 135 -25.84 18.17 12.04
C HIS A 135 -27.36 18.17 12.13
N TYR A 136 -27.95 17.21 12.84
CA TYR A 136 -29.40 17.18 13.10
C TYR A 136 -29.89 18.38 13.91
N ASN A 137 -29.07 18.87 14.85
CA ASN A 137 -29.38 20.04 15.67
C ASN A 137 -29.06 21.39 14.99
N GLY A 138 -28.86 21.41 13.67
CA GLY A 138 -28.78 22.63 12.87
C GLY A 138 -27.41 23.31 12.79
N GLY A 139 -26.34 22.64 13.26
CA GLY A 139 -24.98 23.19 13.18
C GLY A 139 -23.93 22.12 12.89
N ALA A 140 -23.18 22.28 11.81
CA ALA A 140 -21.92 21.57 11.61
C ALA A 140 -20.77 22.58 11.73
N PRO A 141 -20.11 22.71 12.90
CA PRO A 141 -18.97 23.61 13.07
C PRO A 141 -17.70 23.14 12.32
N PHE A 142 -17.80 22.03 11.57
CA PHE A 142 -16.71 21.40 10.83
C PHE A 142 -17.13 21.12 9.39
N LYS A 143 -16.15 21.15 8.47
CA LYS A 143 -16.34 20.79 7.06
C LYS A 143 -16.54 19.28 6.95
N LEU A 144 -17.72 18.87 6.49
CA LEU A 144 -18.02 17.47 6.21
C LEU A 144 -17.26 16.99 4.96
N THR A 145 -16.90 15.70 4.95
CA THR A 145 -16.19 15.04 3.84
C THR A 145 -16.92 15.11 2.50
N GLY A 146 -18.24 15.34 2.51
CA GLY A 146 -19.05 15.40 1.29
C GLY A 146 -19.42 14.01 0.78
N LYS A 147 -19.95 13.95 -0.46
CA LYS A 147 -20.30 12.69 -1.11
C LYS A 147 -19.05 12.08 -1.74
N VAL A 148 -18.79 10.81 -1.44
CA VAL A 148 -17.74 10.03 -2.10
C VAL A 148 -18.41 9.24 -3.24
N PRO A 149 -18.00 9.41 -4.50
CA PRO A 149 -18.53 8.62 -5.60
C PRO A 149 -18.18 7.14 -5.41
N GLN A 150 -19.15 6.28 -5.73
CA GLN A 150 -18.99 4.83 -5.71
C GLN A 150 -18.41 4.37 -7.04
N GLY A 151 -17.65 3.26 -7.02
CA GLY A 151 -17.09 2.67 -8.22
C GLY A 151 -15.56 2.52 -8.21
N LEU A 152 -15.06 1.80 -9.23
CA LEU A 152 -13.63 1.64 -9.46
C LEU A 152 -13.01 2.96 -9.92
N PRO A 153 -11.73 3.22 -9.58
CA PRO A 153 -11.01 4.28 -10.24
C PRO A 153 -10.90 3.97 -11.72
N ASP A 154 -11.26 4.94 -12.55
CA ASP A 154 -11.09 4.83 -13.99
C ASP A 154 -9.60 4.75 -14.33
N PHE A 155 -9.26 3.81 -15.22
CA PHE A 155 -7.92 3.75 -15.77
C PHE A 155 -7.74 4.90 -16.75
N THR A 156 -6.96 5.90 -16.35
CA THR A 156 -6.67 7.10 -17.13
C THR A 156 -5.17 7.30 -17.16
N PHE A 157 -4.62 7.59 -18.33
CA PHE A 157 -3.22 8.01 -18.39
C PHE A 157 -3.01 9.28 -17.54
N PRO A 158 -1.87 9.40 -16.84
CA PRO A 158 -1.58 10.58 -16.04
C PRO A 158 -1.66 11.83 -16.92
N ALA A 159 -2.51 12.78 -16.51
CA ALA A 159 -2.75 13.98 -17.28
C ALA A 159 -1.47 14.82 -17.39
N LEU A 160 -1.06 15.12 -18.62
CA LEU A 160 0.09 15.98 -18.90
C LEU A 160 -0.28 17.47 -18.92
N THR A 161 -1.58 17.77 -18.82
CA THR A 161 -2.14 19.12 -18.77
C THR A 161 -3.26 19.15 -17.75
N THR A 162 -3.29 20.15 -16.87
CA THR A 162 -4.38 20.34 -15.92
C THR A 162 -4.98 21.73 -16.07
N LYS A 163 -6.26 21.88 -15.75
CA LYS A 163 -6.91 23.20 -15.71
C LYS A 163 -6.94 23.66 -14.25
N PHE A 164 -6.21 24.73 -13.95
CA PHE A 164 -6.23 25.35 -12.64
C PHE A 164 -6.92 26.71 -12.78
N GLY A 165 -8.19 26.78 -12.41
CA GLY A 165 -9.02 27.95 -12.70
C GLY A 165 -9.30 28.11 -14.20
N ASN A 166 -8.96 29.27 -14.76
CA ASN A 166 -9.14 29.58 -16.19
C ASN A 166 -7.92 29.25 -17.07
N GLU A 167 -6.79 28.86 -16.46
CA GLU A 167 -5.55 28.60 -17.18
C GLU A 167 -5.30 27.10 -17.33
N THR A 168 -4.80 26.71 -18.49
CA THR A 168 -4.37 25.34 -18.76
C THR A 168 -2.87 25.26 -18.51
N VAL A 169 -2.51 24.61 -17.41
CA VAL A 169 -1.14 24.42 -16.97
C VAL A 169 -0.55 23.22 -17.69
N GLY A 170 0.56 23.42 -18.39
CA GLY A 170 1.30 22.36 -19.08
C GLY A 170 2.22 21.57 -18.14
N TYR A 171 2.70 20.42 -18.60
CA TYR A 171 3.57 19.53 -17.81
C TYR A 171 4.80 20.23 -17.22
N GLU A 172 5.50 21.04 -18.03
CA GLU A 172 6.69 21.79 -17.59
C GLU A 172 6.38 22.72 -16.41
N GLU A 173 5.23 23.39 -16.46
CA GLU A 173 4.80 24.30 -15.41
C GLU A 173 4.35 23.54 -14.16
N MET A 174 3.71 22.37 -14.31
CA MET A 174 3.43 21.50 -13.16
C MET A 174 4.72 21.07 -12.45
N VAL A 175 5.72 20.61 -13.20
CA VAL A 175 7.02 20.16 -12.65
C VAL A 175 7.76 21.35 -12.01
N SER A 176 7.75 22.51 -12.65
CA SER A 176 8.34 23.74 -12.10
C SER A 176 7.62 24.21 -10.82
N SER A 177 6.30 24.05 -10.75
CA SER A 177 5.49 24.38 -9.57
C SER A 177 5.81 23.46 -8.39
N LEU A 178 6.06 22.17 -8.66
CA LEU A 178 6.56 21.21 -7.66
C LEU A 178 7.99 21.54 -7.20
N SER A 179 8.79 22.23 -8.02
CA SER A 179 10.15 22.67 -7.71
C SER A 179 11.01 21.54 -7.10
N SER A 180 11.53 21.72 -5.89
CA SER A 180 12.30 20.70 -5.15
C SER A 180 11.47 19.48 -4.72
N GLY A 181 10.15 19.60 -4.67
CA GLY A 181 9.22 18.53 -4.31
C GLY A 181 9.33 17.30 -5.21
N VAL A 182 9.69 17.47 -6.48
CA VAL A 182 9.89 16.37 -7.44
C VAL A 182 10.95 15.37 -6.96
N ILE A 183 12.00 15.85 -6.29
CA ILE A 183 13.07 15.01 -5.76
C ILE A 183 12.81 14.65 -4.29
N VAL A 184 12.33 15.60 -3.50
CA VAL A 184 12.13 15.42 -2.05
C VAL A 184 11.05 14.37 -1.77
N VAL A 185 9.92 14.40 -2.48
CA VAL A 185 8.79 13.48 -2.20
C VAL A 185 9.19 12.01 -2.42
N PRO A 186 9.79 11.60 -3.54
CA PRO A 186 10.24 10.21 -3.73
C PRO A 186 11.33 9.79 -2.74
N VAL A 187 12.30 10.66 -2.45
CA VAL A 187 13.39 10.35 -1.52
C VAL A 187 12.85 10.11 -0.11
N VAL A 188 12.00 11.02 0.39
CA VAL A 188 11.37 10.87 1.71
C VAL A 188 10.47 9.64 1.75
N ALA A 189 9.70 9.37 0.68
CA ALA A 189 8.84 8.20 0.59
C ALA A 189 9.63 6.89 0.67
N VAL A 190 10.75 6.78 -0.06
CA VAL A 190 11.64 5.60 -0.03
C VAL A 190 12.29 5.44 1.33
N LEU A 191 12.85 6.51 1.90
CA LEU A 191 13.49 6.47 3.22
C LEU A 191 12.49 6.04 4.29
N ALA A 192 11.28 6.61 4.29
CA ALA A 192 10.22 6.24 5.21
C ALA A 192 9.80 4.77 5.02
N ASN A 193 9.58 4.32 3.78
CA ASN A 193 9.15 2.95 3.51
C ASN A 193 10.21 1.92 3.96
N VAL A 194 11.48 2.14 3.64
CA VAL A 194 12.57 1.25 4.06
C VAL A 194 12.78 1.28 5.58
N ALA A 195 12.65 2.43 6.23
CA ALA A 195 12.75 2.55 7.69
C ALA A 195 11.60 1.78 8.38
N ILE A 196 10.36 1.92 7.89
CA ILE A 196 9.20 1.17 8.39
C ILE A 196 9.40 -0.33 8.16
N ALA A 197 9.80 -0.73 6.95
CA ALA A 197 10.05 -2.12 6.63
C ALA A 197 11.03 -2.76 7.61
N LYS A 198 12.17 -2.08 7.89
CA LYS A 198 13.17 -2.53 8.88
C LYS A 198 12.65 -2.52 10.32
N ALA A 199 11.80 -1.56 10.68
CA ALA A 199 11.24 -1.47 12.02
C ALA A 199 10.25 -2.61 12.34
N TYR A 200 9.57 -3.15 11.31
CA TYR A 200 8.57 -4.21 11.45
C TYR A 200 9.05 -5.60 10.97
N SER A 201 10.26 -5.71 10.43
CA SER A 201 10.87 -7.00 10.08
C SER A 201 11.73 -7.54 11.23
N GLN A 202 11.15 -8.31 12.15
CA GLN A 202 11.95 -9.03 13.15
C GLN A 202 12.55 -10.28 12.51
N ASP A 203 13.87 -10.45 12.64
CA ASP A 203 14.67 -11.61 12.19
C ASP A 203 14.71 -11.90 10.68
N VAL A 204 14.09 -11.06 9.84
CA VAL A 204 14.15 -11.15 8.38
C VAL A 204 14.96 -9.98 7.83
N VAL A 205 15.94 -10.30 6.98
CA VAL A 205 16.73 -9.28 6.29
C VAL A 205 15.86 -8.58 5.25
N VAL A 206 15.61 -7.28 5.43
CA VAL A 206 14.88 -6.46 4.47
C VAL A 206 15.80 -6.04 3.33
N ASP A 207 15.43 -6.40 2.10
CA ASP A 207 16.06 -5.91 0.90
C ASP A 207 15.53 -4.51 0.57
N ALA A 208 16.34 -3.49 0.92
CA ALA A 208 15.99 -2.09 0.68
C ALA A 208 15.84 -1.77 -0.82
N SER A 209 16.58 -2.44 -1.70
CA SER A 209 16.49 -2.19 -3.15
C SER A 209 15.16 -2.67 -3.69
N GLN A 210 14.71 -3.83 -3.21
CA GLN A 210 13.42 -4.37 -3.58
C GLN A 210 12.27 -3.53 -3.01
N GLU A 211 12.35 -3.08 -1.76
CA GLU A 211 11.33 -2.19 -1.18
C GLU A 211 11.24 -0.85 -1.91
N MET A 212 12.36 -0.30 -2.38
CA MET A 212 12.40 0.90 -3.22
C MET A 212 11.73 0.66 -4.58
N ILE A 213 12.05 -0.45 -5.26
CA ILE A 213 11.45 -0.81 -6.55
C ILE A 213 9.94 -1.05 -6.40
N SER A 214 9.54 -1.79 -5.38
CA SER A 214 8.13 -2.07 -5.08
C SER A 214 7.35 -0.78 -4.85
N LEU A 215 7.90 0.16 -4.06
CA LEU A 215 7.28 1.45 -3.84
C LEU A 215 7.18 2.30 -5.12
N GLY A 216 8.24 2.32 -5.93
CA GLY A 216 8.24 2.99 -7.23
C GLY A 216 7.15 2.44 -8.15
N LEU A 217 7.02 1.12 -8.24
CA LEU A 217 5.97 0.48 -9.01
C LEU A 217 4.57 0.80 -8.47
N CYS A 218 4.37 0.79 -7.15
CA CYS A 218 3.10 1.21 -6.54
C CYS A 218 2.69 2.62 -6.96
N ASN A 219 3.62 3.57 -6.96
CA ASN A 219 3.33 4.95 -7.34
C ASN A 219 3.17 5.12 -8.86
N ILE A 220 3.91 4.36 -9.68
CA ILE A 220 3.73 4.35 -11.14
C ILE A 220 2.35 3.79 -11.50
N PHE A 221 1.98 2.61 -10.98
CA PHE A 221 0.65 2.04 -11.21
C PHE A 221 -0.47 2.91 -10.63
N GLY A 222 -0.23 3.55 -9.48
CA GLY A 222 -1.12 4.54 -8.89
C GLY A 222 -1.40 5.73 -9.80
N SER A 223 -0.43 6.19 -10.58
CA SER A 223 -0.63 7.34 -11.48
C SER A 223 -1.70 7.09 -12.55
N PHE A 224 -1.92 5.83 -12.95
CA PHE A 224 -2.94 5.47 -13.94
C PHE A 224 -4.37 5.42 -13.39
N VAL A 225 -4.53 5.50 -12.08
CA VAL A 225 -5.84 5.46 -11.38
C VAL A 225 -6.09 6.74 -10.57
N GLN A 226 -5.30 7.78 -10.84
CA GLN A 226 -5.37 9.06 -10.14
C GLN A 226 -5.08 8.93 -8.62
N ALA A 227 -4.27 7.94 -8.22
CA ALA A 227 -3.85 7.79 -6.84
C ALA A 227 -2.83 8.87 -6.45
N LEU A 228 -2.89 9.28 -5.19
CA LEU A 228 -1.91 10.14 -4.57
C LEU A 228 -0.58 9.40 -4.38
N PRO A 229 0.56 10.14 -4.35
CA PRO A 229 1.85 9.56 -3.98
C PRO A 229 1.75 8.87 -2.62
N SER A 230 2.05 7.57 -2.60
CA SER A 230 1.96 6.72 -1.41
C SER A 230 3.34 6.38 -0.87
N CYS A 231 3.39 6.05 0.43
CA CYS A 231 4.57 5.55 1.12
C CYS A 231 4.17 4.51 2.19
N GLY A 232 5.16 3.86 2.80
CA GLY A 232 4.92 3.01 3.96
C GLY A 232 4.23 3.79 5.09
N ALA A 233 3.30 3.16 5.80
CA ALA A 233 2.55 3.81 6.87
C ALA A 233 2.78 3.08 8.20
N PHE A 234 3.33 3.79 9.19
CA PHE A 234 3.62 3.24 10.53
C PHE A 234 2.37 2.63 11.17
N THR A 235 1.25 3.35 11.18
CA THR A 235 -0.02 2.88 11.76
C THR A 235 -0.51 1.61 11.07
N ARG A 236 -0.44 1.56 9.73
CA ARG A 236 -0.84 0.39 8.94
C ARG A 236 0.00 -0.83 9.28
N SER A 237 1.33 -0.70 9.27
CA SER A 237 2.23 -1.82 9.57
C SER A 237 2.17 -2.24 11.04
N ALA A 238 1.90 -1.32 11.97
CA ALA A 238 1.63 -1.65 13.37
C ALA A 238 0.36 -2.50 13.53
N VAL A 239 -0.72 -2.08 12.88
CA VAL A 239 -2.03 -2.76 12.92
C VAL A 239 -1.95 -4.12 12.24
N ALA A 240 -1.27 -4.21 11.10
CA ALA A 240 -1.09 -5.46 10.39
C ALA A 240 -0.21 -6.45 11.19
N SER A 241 0.95 -6.00 11.67
CA SER A 241 1.84 -6.80 12.52
C SER A 241 1.11 -7.29 13.79
N SER A 242 0.29 -6.44 14.40
CA SER A 242 -0.51 -6.82 15.58
C SER A 242 -1.77 -7.63 15.25
N SER A 243 -2.13 -7.80 13.98
CA SER A 243 -3.20 -8.71 13.55
C SER A 243 -2.74 -10.12 13.25
N ASP A 244 -1.44 -10.41 13.39
CA ASP A 244 -0.84 -11.69 12.95
C ASP A 244 -0.94 -11.89 11.43
N VAL A 245 -0.75 -10.82 10.64
CA VAL A 245 -0.62 -10.94 9.18
C VAL A 245 0.51 -11.91 8.82
N ARG A 246 0.28 -12.71 7.78
CA ARG A 246 1.26 -13.71 7.35
C ARG A 246 1.73 -13.48 5.93
N THR A 247 0.86 -12.95 5.07
CA THR A 247 1.22 -12.69 3.69
C THR A 247 0.74 -11.32 3.20
N PRO A 248 1.34 -10.80 2.11
CA PRO A 248 0.85 -9.61 1.42
C PRO A 248 -0.60 -9.73 0.94
N LEU A 249 -1.18 -10.95 0.86
CA LEU A 249 -2.56 -11.16 0.42
C LEU A 249 -3.60 -10.45 1.30
N GLN A 250 -3.25 -10.06 2.54
CA GLN A 250 -4.12 -9.18 3.35
C GLN A 250 -4.56 -7.93 2.59
N GLY A 251 -3.71 -7.44 1.68
CA GLY A 251 -3.95 -6.27 0.84
C GLY A 251 -5.19 -6.40 -0.04
N LEU A 252 -5.55 -7.63 -0.42
CA LEU A 252 -6.76 -7.91 -1.18
C LEU A 252 -8.01 -7.61 -0.34
N TYR A 253 -8.03 -8.07 0.91
CA TYR A 253 -9.16 -7.87 1.82
C TYR A 253 -9.29 -6.42 2.26
N SER A 254 -8.17 -5.76 2.60
CA SER A 254 -8.17 -4.33 2.93
C SER A 254 -8.55 -3.48 1.73
N GLY A 255 -8.05 -3.81 0.53
CA GLY A 255 -8.43 -3.14 -0.71
C GLY A 255 -9.92 -3.29 -1.03
N ARG A 256 -10.49 -4.48 -0.83
CA ARG A 256 -11.92 -4.72 -1.03
C ARG A 256 -12.81 -3.89 -0.08
N LEU A 257 -12.33 -3.50 1.09
CA LEU A 257 -13.06 -2.60 1.99
C LEU A 257 -13.02 -1.14 1.55
N CYS A 258 -11.92 -0.71 0.95
CA CYS A 258 -11.82 0.63 0.35
C CYS A 258 -12.63 0.76 -0.95
N TYR A 259 -13.17 -0.35 -1.47
CA TYR A 259 -14.08 -0.39 -2.61
C TYR A 259 -15.52 -0.18 -2.13
N PHE A 260 -16.18 0.87 -2.65
CA PHE A 260 -17.60 1.20 -2.39
C PHE A 260 -18.43 1.04 -3.66
#